data_AF-A0A7X6HVF3-F1
#
_entry.id   AF-A0A7X6HVF3-F1
#
_cell.length_a   1.000
_cell.length_b   1.000
_cell.length_c   1.000
_cell.angle_alpha   90.00
_cell.angle_beta   90.00
_cell.angle_gamma   90.00
#
_symmetry.space_group_name_H-M   'P 1'
#
loop_
_entity.id
_entity.type
_entity.pdbx_description
1 polymer ?
#
loop_
_entity_poly.entity_id
_entity_poly.type
_entity_poly.pdbx_seq_one_letter_code
_entity_poly.pdbx_strand_id
1 'polypeptide(L)'
;MAVVNVRQPGLRSPVSSVFPPICGPEGRWAFFLAPVLMGAKASVSLNLSASSEDLPYLPQLLSVTRLSARLLWPHGPEQLWLIYDPAALERSLNQTLTRNWLRQAGYPLQSGLAALLDHLCLNFRQQGGFPHELGFFLDYTPEDVLGYIQWGGQAAKYCGCWKVYGDLDQARLRFSLIQNCRRQACLLLQQGLPLLPLCQHLAGSLRLLPPPVCDGYPVPAAAEA
;
A
#
# COMPACT_ATOMS: atom_id res chain seq x y z
N MET A 1 -5.40 10.28 -3.99
CA MET A 1 -4.70 9.14 -3.37
C MET A 1 -5.45 7.88 -3.75
N ALA A 2 -4.79 6.82 -4.22
CA ALA A 2 -5.46 5.55 -4.45
C ALA A 2 -5.63 4.82 -3.12
N VAL A 3 -6.62 5.22 -2.33
CA VAL A 3 -7.16 4.33 -1.29
C VAL A 3 -7.90 3.23 -2.06
N VAL A 4 -7.40 2.01 -1.96
CA VAL A 4 -8.02 0.85 -2.59
C VAL A 4 -9.25 0.48 -1.76
N ASN A 5 -10.43 0.91 -2.20
CA ASN A 5 -11.67 0.43 -1.62
C ASN A 5 -11.98 -0.97 -2.18
N VAL A 6 -12.08 -1.96 -1.28
CA VAL A 6 -12.35 -3.37 -1.59
C VAL A 6 -13.77 -3.58 -2.13
N ARG A 7 -14.67 -2.60 -1.95
CA ARG A 7 -16.05 -2.58 -2.42
C ARG A 7 -16.41 -1.31 -3.21
N GLN A 8 -15.64 -0.93 -4.24
CA GLN A 8 -16.26 -0.06 -5.25
C GLN A 8 -17.21 -0.89 -6.12
N PRO A 9 -18.54 -0.65 -6.09
CA PRO A 9 -19.40 -1.14 -7.15
C PRO A 9 -19.00 -0.36 -8.40
N GLY A 10 -18.33 -1.02 -9.33
CA GLY A 10 -17.90 -0.39 -10.58
C GLY A 10 -16.51 0.22 -10.57
N LEU A 11 -15.52 -0.43 -9.91
CA LEU A 11 -14.13 -0.29 -10.35
C LEU A 11 -14.01 -0.89 -11.76
N ARG A 12 -14.52 -0.19 -12.77
CA ARG A 12 -14.00 -0.24 -14.13
C ARG A 12 -12.62 0.39 -14.05
N SER A 13 -11.68 -0.36 -13.46
CA SER A 13 -10.30 -0.24 -13.86
C SER A 13 -10.30 -0.29 -15.39
N PRO A 14 -9.47 0.48 -16.11
CA PRO A 14 -9.28 0.28 -17.55
C PRO A 14 -8.64 -1.08 -17.88
N VAL A 15 -8.66 -2.02 -16.93
CA VAL A 15 -8.25 -3.41 -17.03
C VAL A 15 -9.39 -4.18 -17.70
N SER A 16 -9.63 -3.87 -18.97
CA SER A 16 -10.35 -4.80 -19.84
C SER A 16 -9.46 -6.04 -20.01
N SER A 17 -10.03 -7.24 -19.87
CA SER A 17 -9.51 -8.54 -20.34
C SER A 17 -8.27 -9.22 -19.71
N VAL A 18 -7.47 -8.59 -18.83
CA VAL A 18 -6.15 -9.17 -18.45
C VAL A 18 -6.13 -10.05 -17.19
N PHE A 19 -7.12 -9.93 -16.30
CA PHE A 19 -7.19 -10.73 -15.07
C PHE A 19 -8.50 -11.51 -15.01
N PRO A 20 -8.48 -12.74 -14.48
CA PRO A 20 -9.72 -13.42 -14.17
C PRO A 20 -10.51 -12.63 -13.11
N PRO A 21 -11.85 -12.75 -13.11
CA PRO A 21 -12.68 -12.04 -12.15
C PRO A 21 -12.25 -12.38 -10.72
N ILE A 22 -12.06 -11.33 -9.91
CA ILE A 22 -11.81 -11.46 -8.48
C ILE A 22 -13.14 -11.89 -7.85
N CYS A 23 -13.33 -13.18 -7.63
CA CYS A 23 -14.54 -13.73 -7.03
C CYS A 23 -14.35 -13.97 -5.53
N GLY A 24 -15.32 -13.56 -4.73
CA GLY A 24 -15.35 -13.83 -3.28
C GLY A 24 -14.24 -13.14 -2.48
N PRO A 25 -14.22 -13.35 -1.15
CA PRO A 25 -13.21 -12.81 -0.26
C PRO A 25 -11.80 -13.34 -0.55
N GLU A 26 -11.69 -14.61 -0.93
CA GLU A 26 -10.40 -15.25 -1.23
C GLU A 26 -9.70 -14.61 -2.42
N GLY A 27 -10.45 -14.33 -3.49
CA GLY A 27 -9.93 -13.60 -4.64
C GLY A 27 -9.38 -12.24 -4.25
N ARG A 28 -10.12 -11.49 -3.41
CA ARG A 28 -9.74 -10.13 -2.99
C ARG A 28 -8.47 -10.17 -2.15
N TRP A 29 -8.41 -11.06 -1.17
CA TRP A 29 -7.23 -11.22 -0.32
C TRP A 29 -5.99 -11.62 -1.13
N ALA A 30 -6.09 -12.61 -2.01
CA ALA A 30 -4.98 -13.01 -2.85
C ALA A 30 -4.51 -11.87 -3.75
N PHE A 31 -5.43 -11.15 -4.40
CA PHE A 31 -5.08 -10.05 -5.31
C PHE A 31 -4.40 -8.89 -4.58
N PHE A 32 -4.92 -8.46 -3.43
CA PHE A 32 -4.40 -7.29 -2.73
C PHE A 32 -3.15 -7.58 -1.91
N LEU A 33 -3.01 -8.78 -1.35
CA LEU A 33 -1.84 -9.14 -0.55
C LEU A 33 -0.68 -9.66 -1.37
N ALA A 34 -0.90 -10.18 -2.59
CA ALA A 34 0.18 -10.75 -3.40
C ALA A 34 1.41 -9.82 -3.57
N PRO A 35 1.26 -8.52 -3.86
CA PRO A 35 2.42 -7.63 -3.95
C PRO A 35 3.18 -7.51 -2.63
N VAL A 36 2.49 -7.56 -1.48
CA VAL A 36 3.14 -7.47 -0.16
C VAL A 36 3.82 -8.78 0.20
N LEU A 37 3.13 -9.91 0.02
CA LEU A 37 3.64 -11.25 0.30
C LEU A 37 4.90 -11.55 -0.52
N MET A 38 4.89 -11.18 -1.80
CA MET A 38 6.00 -11.41 -2.72
C MET A 38 7.12 -10.36 -2.63
N GLY A 39 6.98 -9.34 -1.77
CA GLY A 39 8.01 -8.31 -1.56
C GLY A 39 8.06 -7.18 -2.60
N ALA A 40 7.06 -7.07 -3.47
CA ALA A 40 6.93 -5.98 -4.45
C ALA A 40 6.40 -4.66 -3.85
N LYS A 41 5.75 -4.73 -2.68
CA LYS A 41 5.38 -3.58 -1.84
C LYS A 41 5.63 -3.91 -0.37
N ALA A 42 5.89 -2.90 0.44
CA ALA A 42 5.92 -3.07 1.89
C ALA A 42 4.53 -3.18 2.53
N SER A 43 3.49 -2.64 1.89
CA SER A 43 2.15 -2.55 2.49
C SER A 43 1.04 -2.34 1.46
N VAL A 44 -0.21 -2.47 1.94
CA VAL A 44 -1.44 -2.15 1.23
C VAL A 44 -2.49 -1.64 2.22
N SER A 45 -3.32 -0.69 1.81
CA SER A 45 -4.52 -0.30 2.58
C SER A 45 -5.77 -0.95 2.00
N LEU A 46 -6.67 -1.44 2.86
CA LEU A 46 -7.95 -2.01 2.48
C LEU A 46 -9.08 -1.40 3.31
N ASN A 47 -10.17 -1.00 2.65
CA ASN A 47 -11.43 -0.75 3.35
C ASN A 47 -12.15 -2.08 3.59
N LEU A 48 -12.27 -2.48 4.85
CA LEU A 48 -13.02 -3.67 5.26
C LEU A 48 -14.26 -3.21 6.01
N SER A 49 -15.44 -3.62 5.56
CA SER A 49 -16.64 -3.34 6.33
C SER A 49 -16.63 -4.17 7.62
N ALA A 50 -17.15 -3.62 8.72
CA ALA A 50 -17.33 -4.38 9.95
C ALA A 50 -18.26 -5.59 9.76
N SER A 51 -19.16 -5.53 8.77
CA SER A 51 -20.02 -6.65 8.33
C SER A 51 -19.47 -7.41 7.12
N SER A 52 -18.20 -7.21 6.75
CA SER A 52 -17.60 -7.91 5.62
C SER A 52 -17.30 -9.37 5.95
N GLU A 53 -17.58 -10.25 4.98
CA GLU A 53 -17.09 -11.63 4.95
C GLU A 53 -15.56 -11.73 4.90
N ASP A 54 -14.86 -10.61 4.61
CA ASP A 54 -13.41 -10.54 4.53
C ASP A 54 -12.75 -10.49 5.91
N LEU A 55 -13.36 -9.82 6.89
CA LEU A 55 -12.74 -9.54 8.19
C LEU A 55 -12.31 -10.80 8.97
N PRO A 56 -13.06 -11.92 8.96
CA PRO A 56 -12.64 -13.17 9.62
C PRO A 56 -11.35 -13.78 9.05
N TYR A 57 -10.99 -13.49 7.80
CA TYR A 57 -9.75 -14.00 7.19
C TYR A 57 -8.51 -13.28 7.72
N LEU A 58 -8.62 -12.01 8.11
CA LEU A 58 -7.47 -11.21 8.53
C LEU A 58 -6.63 -11.90 9.63
N PRO A 59 -7.18 -12.30 10.80
CA PRO A 59 -6.38 -12.96 11.82
C PRO A 59 -5.76 -14.30 11.34
N GLN A 60 -6.44 -15.03 10.47
CA GLN A 60 -5.95 -16.29 9.90
C GLN A 60 -4.80 -16.05 8.92
N LEU A 61 -4.87 -15.00 8.11
CA LEU A 61 -3.81 -14.60 7.19
C LEU A 61 -2.58 -14.10 7.94
N LEU A 62 -2.77 -13.36 9.03
CA LEU A 62 -1.66 -12.89 9.87
C LEU A 62 -0.98 -14.04 10.61
N SER A 63 -1.69 -15.10 11.00
CA SER A 63 -1.08 -16.24 11.71
C SER A 63 -0.22 -17.14 10.81
N VAL A 64 -0.44 -17.10 9.49
CA VAL A 64 0.28 -17.95 8.51
C VAL A 64 1.25 -17.17 7.62
N THR A 65 1.41 -15.86 7.84
CA THR A 65 2.31 -15.00 7.07
C THR A 65 3.16 -14.14 8.02
N ARG A 66 4.15 -13.45 7.48
CA ARG A 66 4.95 -12.48 8.23
C ARG A 66 4.32 -11.08 8.31
N LEU A 67 3.10 -10.93 7.81
CA LEU A 67 2.43 -9.64 7.73
C LEU A 67 1.90 -9.24 9.10
N SER A 68 1.70 -7.94 9.27
CA SER A 68 1.02 -7.32 10.40
C SER A 68 -0.10 -6.42 9.87
N ALA A 69 -1.04 -6.08 10.74
CA ALA A 69 -2.14 -5.18 10.39
C ALA A 69 -2.26 -4.05 11.42
N ARG A 70 -2.71 -2.89 10.95
CA ARG A 70 -3.03 -1.72 11.77
C ARG A 70 -4.36 -1.12 11.32
N LEU A 71 -5.29 -0.95 12.25
CA LEU A 71 -6.52 -0.20 12.01
C LEU A 71 -6.20 1.30 12.03
N LEU A 72 -6.22 1.93 10.86
CA LEU A 72 -5.95 3.36 10.69
C LEU A 72 -7.18 4.20 11.01
N TRP A 73 -8.35 3.75 10.56
CA TRP A 73 -9.61 4.47 10.74
C TRP A 73 -10.73 3.52 11.15
N PRO A 74 -11.24 3.62 12.40
CA PRO A 74 -12.28 2.71 12.90
C PRO A 74 -13.72 3.17 12.62
N HIS A 75 -13.93 4.41 12.16
CA HIS A 75 -15.26 5.03 12.14
C HIS A 75 -16.02 4.80 10.82
N GLY A 76 -17.30 4.47 10.94
CA GLY A 76 -18.21 4.27 9.81
C GLY A 76 -18.40 2.79 9.44
N PRO A 77 -19.21 2.49 8.41
CA PRO A 77 -19.48 1.14 7.96
C PRO A 77 -18.25 0.45 7.34
N GLU A 78 -17.24 1.24 6.92
CA GLU A 78 -15.97 0.78 6.36
C GLU A 78 -14.81 1.20 7.27
N GLN A 79 -14.03 0.22 7.71
CA GLN A 79 -12.80 0.41 8.47
C GLN A 79 -11.59 0.41 7.53
N LEU A 80 -10.68 1.38 7.69
CA LEU A 80 -9.45 1.41 6.91
C LEU A 80 -8.34 0.65 7.63
N TRP A 81 -7.91 -0.45 7.04
CA TRP A 81 -6.82 -1.28 7.52
C TRP A 81 -5.57 -1.08 6.67
N LEU A 82 -4.41 -0.95 7.33
CA LEU A 82 -3.10 -1.09 6.71
C LEU A 82 -2.59 -2.49 6.99
N ILE A 83 -2.33 -3.28 5.96
CA ILE A 83 -1.65 -4.58 6.06
C ILE A 83 -0.26 -4.43 5.49
N TYR A 84 0.76 -4.85 6.24
CA TYR A 84 2.15 -4.54 5.92
C TYR A 84 3.12 -5.62 6.38
N ASP A 85 4.27 -5.69 5.72
CA ASP A 85 5.46 -6.39 6.18
C ASP A 85 6.26 -5.43 7.07
N PRO A 86 6.43 -5.71 8.38
CA PRO A 86 7.10 -4.79 9.30
C PRO A 86 8.53 -4.41 8.87
N ALA A 87 9.32 -5.39 8.42
CA ALA A 87 10.71 -5.16 8.05
C ALA A 87 10.82 -4.39 6.73
N ALA A 88 9.96 -4.68 5.76
CA ALA A 88 9.92 -3.94 4.51
C ALA A 88 9.44 -2.49 4.73
N LEU A 89 8.42 -2.29 5.56
CA LEU A 89 7.86 -0.96 5.81
C LEU A 89 8.84 -0.09 6.57
N GLU A 90 9.47 -0.62 7.61
CA GLU A 90 10.51 0.10 8.35
C GLU A 90 11.67 0.51 7.44
N ARG A 91 12.12 -0.37 6.53
CA ARG A 91 13.15 -0.03 5.54
C ARG A 91 12.70 1.09 4.60
N SER A 92 11.46 1.05 4.13
CA SER A 92 10.91 2.08 3.23
C SER A 92 10.81 3.45 3.91
N LEU A 93 10.31 3.50 5.14
CA LEU A 93 10.20 4.74 5.93
C LEU A 93 11.57 5.31 6.35
N ASN A 94 12.61 4.49 6.36
CA ASN A 94 13.98 4.90 6.67
C ASN A 94 14.76 5.48 5.48
N GLN A 95 14.17 5.56 4.29
CA GLN A 95 14.76 6.27 3.17
C GLN A 95 14.96 7.75 3.51
N THR A 96 16.08 8.33 3.09
CA THR A 96 16.50 9.68 3.49
C THR A 96 15.42 10.74 3.27
N LEU A 97 14.79 10.77 2.10
CA LEU A 97 13.74 11.74 1.78
C LEU A 97 12.49 11.56 2.66
N THR A 98 12.00 10.32 2.78
CA THR A 98 10.87 9.99 3.66
C THR A 98 11.15 10.36 5.10
N ARG A 99 12.31 9.97 5.63
CA ARG A 99 12.68 10.21 7.02
C ARG A 99 12.86 11.69 7.32
N ASN A 100 13.40 12.47 6.37
CA ASN A 100 13.51 13.92 6.52
C ASN A 100 12.14 14.60 6.54
N TRP A 101 11.22 14.20 5.65
CA TRP A 101 9.87 14.76 5.63
C TRP A 101 9.10 14.40 6.91
N LEU A 102 9.13 13.12 7.34
CA LEU A 102 8.48 12.68 8.57
C LEU A 102 9.00 13.44 9.80
N ARG A 103 10.31 13.75 9.86
CA ARG A 103 10.89 14.60 10.91
C ARG A 103 10.25 15.98 10.93
N GLN A 104 10.13 16.63 9.77
CA GLN A 104 9.54 17.97 9.63
C GLN A 104 8.05 17.96 10.00
N ALA A 105 7.35 16.87 9.69
CA ALA A 105 5.96 16.66 10.06
C ALA A 105 5.74 16.25 11.53
N GLY A 106 6.79 16.19 12.35
CA GLY A 106 6.69 15.92 13.79
C GLY A 106 6.58 14.45 14.19
N TYR A 107 6.88 13.51 13.29
CA TYR A 107 6.81 12.08 13.61
C TYR A 107 7.93 11.65 14.60
N PRO A 108 7.64 10.72 15.54
CA PRO A 108 8.57 10.26 16.56
C PRO A 108 9.56 9.22 16.00
N LEU A 109 10.51 9.66 15.17
CA LEU A 109 11.40 8.77 14.40
C LEU A 109 12.23 7.79 15.22
N GLN A 110 12.44 8.05 16.51
CA GLN A 110 13.34 7.26 17.35
C GLN A 110 12.60 6.22 18.18
N SER A 111 11.27 6.19 18.07
CA SER A 111 10.37 5.33 18.84
C SER A 111 9.92 4.08 18.07
N GLY A 112 10.53 3.82 16.90
CA GLY A 112 10.27 2.65 16.07
C GLY A 112 8.98 2.71 15.25
N LEU A 113 8.77 1.70 14.40
CA LEU A 113 7.65 1.64 13.45
C LEU A 113 6.27 1.77 14.12
N ALA A 114 6.08 1.16 15.28
CA ALA A 114 4.80 1.22 16.00
C ALA A 114 4.39 2.65 16.34
N ALA A 115 5.33 3.48 16.82
CA ALA A 115 5.07 4.87 17.16
C ALA A 115 4.80 5.74 15.91
N LEU A 116 5.44 5.44 14.78
CA LEU A 116 5.12 6.09 13.51
C LEU A 116 3.68 5.80 13.07
N LEU A 117 3.24 4.55 13.21
CA LEU A 117 1.87 4.16 12.92
C LEU A 117 0.86 4.78 13.89
N ASP A 118 1.20 4.89 15.19
CA ASP A 118 0.35 5.57 16.18
C ASP A 118 0.17 7.05 15.84
N HIS A 119 1.25 7.73 15.43
CA HIS A 119 1.20 9.12 15.00
C HIS A 119 0.37 9.29 13.72
N LEU A 120 0.51 8.39 12.74
CA LEU A 120 -0.33 8.39 11.55
C LEU A 120 -1.83 8.24 11.91
N CYS A 121 -2.17 7.31 12.82
CA CYS A 121 -3.54 7.13 13.30
C CYS A 121 -4.07 8.39 14.01
N LEU A 122 -3.21 9.13 14.73
CA LEU A 122 -3.58 10.41 15.33
C LEU A 122 -3.92 11.46 14.26
N ASN A 123 -3.10 11.58 13.21
CA ASN A 123 -3.33 12.52 12.12
C ASN A 123 -4.66 12.26 11.40
N PHE A 124 -4.99 10.99 11.16
CA PHE A 124 -6.31 10.62 10.66
C PHE A 124 -7.45 11.23 11.50
N ARG A 125 -7.37 11.12 12.83
CA ARG A 125 -8.41 11.63 13.76
C ARG A 125 -8.48 13.15 13.81
N GLN A 126 -7.34 13.83 13.66
CA GLN A 126 -7.24 15.27 13.88
C GLN A 126 -7.48 16.09 12.61
N GLN A 127 -7.12 15.59 11.42
CA GLN A 127 -7.03 16.41 10.21
C GLN A 127 -8.32 16.48 9.37
N GLY A 128 -9.45 15.94 9.83
CA GLY A 128 -10.75 16.03 9.13
C GLY A 128 -10.76 15.44 7.71
N GLY A 129 -9.68 14.76 7.31
CA GLY A 129 -9.39 14.30 5.96
C GLY A 129 -8.29 13.24 5.94
N PHE A 130 -7.95 12.76 4.74
CA PHE A 130 -6.93 11.72 4.58
C PHE A 130 -5.52 12.32 4.66
N PRO A 131 -4.67 11.89 5.61
CA PRO A 131 -3.29 12.35 5.72
C PRO A 131 -2.56 12.05 4.40
N HIS A 132 -2.05 13.09 3.75
CA HIS A 132 -1.40 12.96 2.45
C HIS A 132 -0.12 12.11 2.52
N GLU A 133 0.51 12.09 3.69
CA GLU A 133 1.70 11.29 3.99
C GLU A 133 1.45 9.78 4.08
N LEU A 134 0.19 9.33 4.09
CA LEU A 134 -0.15 7.92 4.02
C LEU A 134 0.53 7.23 2.83
N GLY A 135 0.82 7.98 1.75
CA GLY A 135 1.58 7.46 0.61
C GLY A 135 2.94 6.86 0.98
N PHE A 136 3.65 7.43 1.97
CA PHE A 136 4.92 6.84 2.46
C PHE A 136 4.67 5.49 3.13
N PHE A 137 3.61 5.40 3.94
CA PHE A 137 3.21 4.17 4.62
C PHE A 137 2.62 3.12 3.67
N LEU A 138 2.27 3.52 2.46
CA LEU A 138 1.86 2.67 1.34
C LEU A 138 3.02 2.27 0.44
N ASP A 139 4.27 2.58 0.79
CA ASP A 139 5.45 2.27 -0.02
C ASP A 139 5.37 2.87 -1.43
N TYR A 140 4.89 4.11 -1.51
CA TYR A 140 5.07 4.94 -2.70
C TYR A 140 6.42 5.64 -2.63
N THR A 141 6.93 6.02 -3.80
CA THR A 141 8.22 6.71 -3.85
C THR A 141 8.12 8.05 -3.14
N PRO A 142 9.19 8.52 -2.48
CA PRO A 142 9.17 9.84 -1.86
C PRO A 142 8.78 10.94 -2.84
N GLU A 143 9.26 10.86 -4.08
CA GLU A 143 8.99 11.80 -5.15
C GLU A 143 7.49 11.86 -5.48
N ASP A 144 6.82 10.71 -5.55
CA ASP A 144 5.39 10.64 -5.85
C ASP A 144 4.53 11.15 -4.69
N VAL A 145 4.94 10.91 -3.44
CA VAL A 145 4.23 11.40 -2.26
C VAL A 145 4.39 12.91 -2.13
N LEU A 146 5.62 13.41 -2.23
CA LEU A 146 5.91 14.84 -2.15
C LEU A 146 5.28 15.60 -3.31
N GLY A 147 5.35 15.07 -4.54
CA GLY A 147 4.66 15.65 -5.68
C GLY A 147 3.13 15.66 -5.51
N TYR A 148 2.55 14.60 -4.95
CA TYR A 148 1.12 14.58 -4.64
C TYR A 148 0.73 15.68 -3.63
N ILE A 149 1.52 15.85 -2.57
CA ILE A 149 1.32 16.89 -1.55
C ILE A 149 1.43 18.28 -2.20
N GLN A 150 2.53 18.53 -2.91
CA GLN A 150 2.83 19.83 -3.53
C GLN A 150 1.74 20.27 -4.52
N TRP A 151 1.25 19.36 -5.35
CA TRP A 151 0.30 19.68 -6.43
C TRP A 151 -1.16 19.37 -6.06
N GLY A 152 -1.47 19.07 -4.80
CA GLY A 152 -2.83 18.73 -4.36
C GLY A 152 -3.43 17.54 -5.13
N GLY A 153 -2.58 16.61 -5.57
CA GLY A 153 -2.98 15.50 -6.42
C GLY A 153 -3.23 15.83 -7.90
N GLN A 154 -2.96 17.05 -8.37
CA GLN A 154 -3.11 17.47 -9.77
C GLN A 154 -1.79 17.31 -10.55
N ALA A 155 -1.81 17.50 -11.87
CA ALA A 155 -0.60 17.53 -12.71
C ALA A 155 0.32 16.29 -12.63
N ALA A 156 -0.24 15.11 -12.31
CA ALA A 156 0.51 13.86 -12.33
C ALA A 156 1.02 13.55 -13.75
N LYS A 157 2.30 13.16 -13.87
CA LYS A 157 2.92 12.74 -15.14
C LYS A 157 2.27 11.47 -15.69
N TYR A 158 1.80 10.60 -14.80
CA TYR A 158 1.12 9.36 -15.17
C TYR A 158 0.23 8.85 -14.02
N CYS A 159 -0.84 8.14 -14.36
CA CYS A 159 -1.75 7.53 -13.40
C CYS A 159 -1.81 6.02 -13.65
N GLY A 160 -1.25 5.23 -12.72
CA GLY A 160 -1.30 3.77 -12.75
C GLY A 160 -1.78 3.21 -11.41
N CYS A 161 -0.95 2.42 -10.72
CA CYS A 161 -1.30 1.96 -9.37
C CYS A 161 -1.39 3.12 -8.36
N TRP A 162 -0.64 4.18 -8.60
CA TRP A 162 -0.80 5.49 -7.95
C TRP A 162 -0.48 6.61 -8.96
N LYS A 163 -0.58 7.87 -8.52
CA LYS A 163 -0.23 9.07 -9.31
C LYS A 163 1.27 9.30 -9.28
N VAL A 164 1.91 9.38 -10.43
CA VAL A 164 3.36 9.50 -10.58
C VAL A 164 3.75 10.96 -10.81
N TYR A 165 4.71 11.43 -10.03
CA TYR A 165 5.36 12.74 -10.11
C TYR A 165 6.87 12.61 -10.28
N GLY A 166 7.46 11.49 -9.85
CA GLY A 166 8.88 11.17 -10.03
C GLY A 166 9.22 10.63 -11.43
N ASP A 167 10.08 9.62 -11.45
CA ASP A 167 10.53 8.94 -12.65
C ASP A 167 9.43 8.00 -13.21
N LEU A 168 9.05 8.23 -14.47
CA LEU A 168 7.99 7.48 -15.14
C LEU A 168 8.37 6.03 -15.46
N ASP A 169 9.61 5.79 -15.84
CA ASP A 169 10.08 4.46 -16.25
C ASP A 169 10.21 3.55 -15.03
N GLN A 170 10.78 4.08 -13.94
CA GLN A 170 10.82 3.39 -12.65
C GLN A 170 9.42 3.09 -12.11
N ALA A 171 8.47 4.03 -12.25
CA ALA A 171 7.09 3.78 -11.86
C ALA A 171 6.44 2.67 -12.69
N ARG A 172 6.64 2.65 -14.02
CA ARG A 172 6.13 1.60 -14.91
C ARG A 172 6.68 0.22 -14.55
N LEU A 173 7.98 0.13 -14.25
CA LEU A 173 8.61 -1.11 -13.78
C LEU A 173 7.98 -1.62 -12.49
N ARG A 174 7.77 -0.74 -11.50
CA ARG A 174 7.08 -1.10 -10.24
C ARG A 174 5.64 -1.56 -10.48
N PHE A 175 4.89 -0.86 -11.32
CA PHE A 175 3.52 -1.25 -11.63
C PHE A 175 3.45 -2.60 -12.33
N SER A 176 4.38 -2.88 -13.25
CA SER A 176 4.48 -4.18 -13.91
C SER A 176 4.75 -5.30 -12.91
N LEU A 177 5.65 -5.09 -11.95
CA LEU A 177 5.90 -6.07 -10.90
C LEU A 177 4.66 -6.34 -10.04
N ILE A 178 3.99 -5.27 -9.59
CA ILE A 178 2.74 -5.39 -8.81
C ILE A 178 1.68 -6.18 -9.59
N GLN A 179 1.54 -5.92 -10.89
CA GLN A 179 0.62 -6.63 -11.77
C GLN A 179 1.02 -8.11 -11.93
N ASN A 180 2.32 -8.42 -12.04
CA ASN A 180 2.81 -9.79 -12.11
C ASN A 180 2.53 -10.57 -10.82
N CYS A 181 2.71 -9.95 -9.66
CA CYS A 181 2.35 -10.57 -8.37
C CYS A 181 0.86 -10.92 -8.32
N ARG A 182 0.00 -9.96 -8.70
CA ARG A 182 -1.45 -10.17 -8.78
C ARG A 182 -1.81 -11.30 -9.74
N ARG A 183 -1.22 -11.31 -10.94
CA ARG A 183 -1.47 -12.35 -11.94
C ARG A 183 -1.09 -13.74 -11.43
N GLN A 184 0.08 -13.87 -10.81
CA GLN A 184 0.53 -15.15 -10.25
C GLN A 184 -0.43 -15.65 -9.17
N ALA A 185 -0.87 -14.79 -8.26
CA ALA A 185 -1.84 -15.14 -7.22
C ALA A 185 -3.19 -15.58 -7.81
N CYS A 186 -3.72 -14.83 -8.79
CA CYS A 186 -4.96 -15.20 -9.45
C CYS A 186 -4.86 -16.56 -10.16
N LEU A 187 -3.76 -16.85 -10.85
CA LEU A 187 -3.57 -18.14 -11.53
C LEU A 187 -3.53 -19.31 -10.54
N LEU A 188 -2.84 -19.16 -9.41
CA LEU A 188 -2.77 -20.20 -8.38
C LEU A 188 -4.13 -20.45 -7.72
N LEU A 189 -4.91 -19.39 -7.45
CA LEU A 189 -6.30 -19.54 -6.98
C LEU A 189 -7.15 -20.32 -7.98
N GLN A 190 -7.03 -20.02 -9.29
CA GLN A 190 -7.78 -20.71 -10.33
C GLN A 190 -7.41 -22.18 -10.49
N GLN A 191 -6.18 -22.55 -10.14
CA GLN A 191 -5.74 -23.94 -10.08
C GLN A 191 -6.29 -24.68 -8.84
N GLY A 192 -7.12 -24.01 -8.02
CA GLY A 192 -7.77 -24.60 -6.86
C GLY A 192 -6.92 -24.55 -5.59
N LEU A 193 -5.81 -23.79 -5.58
CA LEU A 193 -5.01 -23.63 -4.35
C LEU A 193 -5.81 -22.80 -3.34
N PRO A 194 -6.10 -23.32 -2.13
CA PRO A 194 -6.85 -22.56 -1.13
C PRO A 194 -6.07 -21.32 -0.66
N LEU A 195 -6.79 -20.29 -0.20
CA LEU A 195 -6.22 -18.98 0.13
C LEU A 195 -5.03 -19.05 1.10
N LEU A 196 -5.16 -19.75 2.23
CA LEU A 196 -4.13 -19.79 3.26
C LEU A 196 -2.82 -20.44 2.74
N PRO A 197 -2.84 -21.65 2.15
CA PRO A 197 -1.69 -22.24 1.47
C PRO A 197 -1.10 -21.35 0.37
N LEU A 198 -1.95 -20.65 -0.40
CA LEU A 198 -1.51 -19.72 -1.42
C LEU A 198 -0.71 -18.56 -0.82
N CYS A 199 -1.20 -17.95 0.26
CA CYS A 199 -0.50 -16.85 0.92
C CYS A 199 0.86 -17.29 1.47
N GLN A 200 0.96 -18.50 2.03
CA GLN A 200 2.23 -19.09 2.45
C GLN A 200 3.18 -19.31 1.27
N HIS A 201 2.68 -19.87 0.17
CA HIS A 201 3.47 -20.11 -1.03
C HIS A 201 4.03 -18.82 -1.64
N LEU A 202 3.20 -17.78 -1.72
CA LEU A 202 3.62 -16.46 -2.22
C LEU A 202 4.65 -15.80 -1.31
N ALA A 203 4.51 -15.94 0.02
CA ALA A 203 5.46 -15.40 0.99
C ALA A 203 6.87 -16.00 0.87
N GLY A 204 6.98 -17.26 0.44
CA GLY A 204 8.24 -17.94 0.16
C GLY A 204 8.87 -17.59 -1.21
N SER A 205 8.11 -16.97 -2.11
CA SER A 205 8.54 -16.62 -3.48
C SER A 205 9.10 -15.20 -3.58
N LEU A 206 9.99 -14.84 -2.65
CA LEU A 206 10.45 -13.46 -2.46
C LEU A 206 11.11 -12.89 -3.73
N ARG A 207 10.52 -11.82 -4.28
CA ARG A 207 11.13 -11.01 -5.34
C ARG A 207 11.53 -9.67 -4.73
N LEU A 208 12.77 -9.55 -4.28
CA LEU A 208 13.27 -8.26 -3.79
C LEU A 208 13.37 -7.28 -4.95
N LEU A 209 12.65 -6.16 -4.86
CA LEU A 209 13.01 -4.98 -5.63
C LEU A 209 14.29 -4.39 -5.05
N PRO A 210 15.23 -3.93 -5.89
CA PRO A 210 16.24 -2.98 -5.41
C PRO A 210 15.51 -1.74 -4.86
N PRO A 211 16.03 -1.11 -3.79
CA PRO A 211 15.43 0.08 -3.22
C PRO A 211 15.31 1.19 -4.28
N PRO A 212 14.33 2.11 -4.15
CA PRO A 212 14.24 3.28 -5.00
C PRO A 212 15.58 4.01 -5.08
N VAL A 213 16.12 4.15 -6.30
CA VAL A 213 17.27 5.02 -6.53
C VAL A 213 16.75 6.45 -6.47
N CYS A 214 17.21 7.20 -5.47
CA CYS A 214 16.85 8.59 -5.26
C CYS A 214 17.86 9.48 -6.02
N ASP A 215 17.71 9.62 -7.33
CA ASP A 215 18.51 10.59 -8.07
C ASP A 215 17.79 11.94 -8.11
N GLY A 216 18.24 12.87 -7.27
CA GLY A 216 18.14 14.30 -7.52
C GLY A 216 16.76 14.97 -7.42
N TYR A 217 15.82 14.46 -6.63
CA TYR A 217 14.55 15.17 -6.43
C TYR A 217 14.75 16.42 -5.54
N PRO A 218 14.45 17.64 -6.03
CA PRO A 218 14.49 18.83 -5.19
C PRO A 218 13.40 18.74 -4.12
N VAL A 219 13.79 18.89 -2.86
CA VAL A 219 12.86 19.00 -1.74
C VAL A 219 12.11 20.33 -1.87
N PRO A 220 10.78 20.35 -2.00
CA PRO A 220 10.04 21.61 -2.01
C PRO A 220 10.19 22.29 -0.64
N ALA A 221 10.50 23.58 -0.63
CA ALA A 221 10.33 24.40 0.57
C ALA A 221 8.86 24.32 1.01
N ALA A 222 8.62 24.12 2.30
CA ALA A 222 7.28 24.02 2.86
C ALA A 222 6.45 25.22 2.40
N ALA A 223 5.29 24.97 1.80
CA ALA A 223 4.30 26.00 1.56
C ALA A 223 3.79 26.46 2.92
N GLU A 224 4.08 27.70 3.30
CA GLU A 224 3.40 28.36 4.42
C GLU A 224 1.90 28.45 4.09
N ALA A 225 1.11 28.22 5.13
CA ALA A 225 -0.32 27.88 5.13
C ALA A 225 -1.25 28.87 4.41
#